data_AF-A0A0K9FBJ9-F1
#
_entry.id   AF-A0A0K9FBJ9-F1
#
_cell.length_a   1.000
_cell.length_b   1.000
_cell.length_c   1.000
_cell.angle_alpha   90.00
_cell.angle_beta   90.00
_cell.angle_gamma   90.00
#
_symmetry.space_group_name_H-M   'P 1'
#
loop_
_entity.id
_entity.type
_entity.pdbx_description
1 polymer ?
#
loop_
_entity_poly.entity_id
_entity_poly.type
_entity_poly.pdbx_seq_one_letter_code
_entity_poly.pdbx_strand_id
1 'polypeptide(L)' 'MNYDNLPHKDIFCIDMKCFYASCIAMLKGLDVLKDPIAVIGNFEQPGSIVLVASPVMKGKFKIKTGNRRYVHVFLGD' A
#
# COMPACT_ATOMS: atom_id res chain seq x y z
N MET A 1 -21.61 7.88 -30.42
CA MET A 1 -20.17 7.92 -30.76
C MET A 1 -19.87 6.64 -31.54
N ASN A 2 -19.45 6.76 -32.79
CA ASN A 2 -19.01 5.63 -33.60
C ASN A 2 -17.49 5.44 -33.36
N TYR A 3 -17.06 4.21 -33.06
CA TYR A 3 -15.66 3.88 -32.76
C TYR A 3 -15.02 2.93 -33.79
N ASP A 4 -15.68 2.67 -34.91
CA ASP A 4 -15.32 1.63 -35.88
C ASP A 4 -13.98 1.89 -36.60
N ASN A 5 -13.54 3.15 -36.64
CA ASN A 5 -12.30 3.57 -37.28
C ASN A 5 -11.15 3.83 -36.29
N LEU A 6 -11.31 3.51 -35.01
CA LEU A 6 -10.20 3.70 -34.06
C LEU A 6 -9.13 2.61 -34.24
N PRO A 7 -7.85 2.97 -34.13
CA PRO A 7 -6.77 2.00 -34.23
C PRO A 7 -6.83 1.01 -33.06
N HIS A 8 -6.76 -0.29 -33.38
CA HIS A 8 -6.52 -1.33 -32.39
C HIS A 8 -5.09 -1.21 -31.86
N LYS A 9 -4.96 -1.12 -30.53
CA LYS A 9 -3.68 -1.07 -29.83
C LYS A 9 -3.68 -2.09 -28.71
N ASP A 10 -2.63 -2.90 -28.66
CA ASP A 10 -2.35 -3.73 -27.49
C ASP A 10 -1.74 -2.85 -26.39
N ILE A 11 -2.45 -2.74 -25.27
CA ILE A 11 -2.04 -1.90 -24.13
C ILE A 11 -1.78 -2.81 -22.94
N PHE A 12 -0.54 -2.81 -22.46
CA PHE A 12 -0.17 -3.46 -21.21
C PHE A 12 -0.06 -2.42 -20.08
N CYS A 13 -0.86 -2.59 -19.04
CA CYS A 13 -0.78 -1.79 -17.82
C CYS A 13 0.00 -2.56 -16.76
N ILE A 14 1.13 -2.01 -16.31
CA ILE A 14 1.97 -2.60 -15.26
C ILE A 14 1.92 -1.68 -14.04
N ASP A 15 1.51 -2.24 -12.90
CA ASP A 15 1.47 -1.53 -11.61
C ASP A 15 2.21 -2.35 -10.54
N MET A 16 3.00 -1.65 -9.72
CA MET A 16 3.74 -2.27 -8.64
C MET A 16 2.83 -2.47 -7.43
N LYS A 17 2.71 -3.72 -6.96
CA LYS A 17 1.96 -4.01 -5.74
C LYS A 17 2.60 -3.31 -4.54
N CYS A 18 1.85 -2.38 -3.94
CA CYS A 18 2.20 -1.70 -2.69
C CYS A 18 3.57 -1.00 -2.72
N PHE A 19 3.84 -0.20 -3.76
CA PHE A 19 5.13 0.46 -4.04
C PHE A 19 5.93 0.93 -2.81
N TYR A 20 5.40 1.84 -1.99
CA TYR A 20 6.14 2.34 -0.82
C TYR A 20 6.48 1.29 0.22
N ALA A 21 5.59 0.30 0.42
CA ALA A 21 5.88 -0.81 1.33
C ALA A 21 7.02 -1.68 0.78
N SER A 22 7.08 -1.89 -0.54
CA SER A 22 8.15 -2.64 -1.19
C SER A 22 9.51 -1.94 -1.08
N CYS A 23 9.56 -0.62 -1.26
CA CYS A 23 10.79 0.17 -1.08
C CYS A 23 11.30 0.10 0.37
N ILE A 24 10.42 0.33 1.36
CA ILE A 24 10.80 0.27 2.77
C ILE A 24 11.17 -1.14 3.19
N ALA A 25 10.49 -2.17 2.67
CA ALA A 25 10.83 -3.56 2.95
C ALA A 25 12.27 -3.86 2.54
N MET A 26 12.66 -3.49 1.31
CA MET A 26 14.04 -3.63 0.85
C MET A 26 15.02 -2.85 1.75
N LEU A 27 14.74 -1.58 2.05
CA LEU A 27 15.62 -0.75 2.89
C LEU A 27 15.77 -1.26 4.33
N LYS A 28 14.79 -2.01 4.84
CA LYS A 28 14.75 -2.54 6.21
C LYS A 28 15.06 -4.04 6.29
N GLY A 29 15.37 -4.69 5.17
CA GLY A 29 15.61 -6.14 5.12
C GLY A 29 14.37 -6.99 5.42
N LEU A 30 13.17 -6.46 5.15
CA LEU A 30 11.89 -7.14 5.31
C LEU A 30 11.39 -7.71 3.97
N ASP A 31 10.45 -8.65 4.03
CA ASP A 31 9.75 -9.21 2.88
C ASP A 31 8.31 -8.69 2.84
N VAL A 32 7.99 -7.84 1.86
CA VAL A 32 6.65 -7.22 1.71
C VAL A 32 5.51 -8.24 1.58
N LEU A 33 5.80 -9.48 1.19
CA LEU A 33 4.82 -10.56 1.05
C LEU A 33 4.64 -11.39 2.32
N LYS A 34 5.53 -11.25 3.30
CA LYS A 34 5.50 -12.03 4.56
C LYS A 34 5.32 -11.16 5.80
N ASP A 35 5.82 -9.93 5.76
CA ASP A 35 5.84 -9.02 6.90
C ASP A 35 4.68 -8.02 6.86
N PRO A 36 4.04 -7.73 8.01
CA PRO A 36 2.97 -6.74 8.11
C PRO A 36 3.54 -5.32 8.12
N ILE A 37 3.62 -4.72 6.94
CA ILE A 37 4.12 -3.35 6.75
C ILE A 37 2.95 -2.38 6.46
N ALA A 38 2.99 -1.20 7.08
CA ALA A 38 2.15 -0.05 6.74
C ALA A 38 3.00 1.24 6.69
N VAL A 39 2.69 2.11 5.73
CA VAL A 39 3.33 3.42 5.55
C VAL A 39 2.32 4.49 5.96
N ILE A 40 2.68 5.33 6.93
CA ILE A 40 1.83 6.39 7.48
C ILE A 40 2.33 7.75 6.97
N GLY A 41 1.41 8.65 6.59
CA GLY A 41 1.79 9.94 6.02
C GLY A 41 2.48 10.88 7.01
N ASN A 42 2.02 10.90 8.26
CA ASN A 42 2.62 11.70 9.33
C ASN A 42 2.38 11.01 10.70
N PHE A 43 3.44 10.66 11.42
CA PHE A 43 3.33 9.98 12.71
C PHE A 43 2.94 10.92 13.87
N GLU A 44 3.20 12.22 13.74
CA GLU A 44 2.92 13.24 14.76
C GLU A 44 1.46 13.72 14.71
N GLN A 45 0.78 13.49 13.59
CA GLN A 45 -0.62 13.88 13.41
C GLN A 45 -1.57 12.75 13.89
N PRO A 46 -2.42 12.99 14.91
CA PRO A 46 -3.46 12.05 15.29
C PRO A 46 -4.42 11.79 14.14
N GLY A 47 -4.76 10.52 13.89
CA GLY A 47 -5.64 10.15 12.79
C GLY A 47 -5.00 10.24 11.41
N SER A 48 -3.67 10.27 11.33
CA SER A 48 -2.95 10.32 10.04
C SER A 48 -3.26 9.12 9.15
N ILE A 49 -3.23 9.37 7.84
CA ILE A 49 -3.63 8.39 6.83
C ILE A 49 -2.57 7.30 6.65
N VAL A 50 -3.04 6.06 6.51
CA VAL A 50 -2.27 4.94 5.99
C VAL A 50 -2.19 5.09 4.48
N LEU A 51 -1.02 5.46 3.98
CA LEU A 51 -0.75 5.62 2.54
C LEU A 51 -0.71 4.27 1.84
N VAL A 52 -0.04 3.28 2.45
CA VAL A 52 0.11 1.93 1.88
C VAL A 52 0.05 0.91 3.01
N ALA A 53 -0.58 -0.23 2.73
CA ALA A 53 -0.52 -1.43 3.56
C ALA A 53 -0.12 -2.63 2.69
N SER A 54 0.83 -3.42 3.18
CA SER A 54 1.26 -4.69 2.57
C SER A 54 0.11 -5.70 2.49
N PRO A 55 0.20 -6.72 1.62
CA PRO A 55 -0.80 -7.80 1.55
C PRO A 55 -1.03 -8.49 2.90
N VAL A 56 0.04 -8.73 3.68
CA VAL A 56 -0.06 -9.37 5.00
C VAL A 56 -0.75 -8.46 6.00
N MET A 57 -0.43 -7.15 6.00
CA MET A 57 -1.11 -6.16 6.83
C MET A 57 -2.62 -6.13 6.55
N LYS A 58 -3.01 -6.12 5.27
CA LYS A 58 -4.41 -6.17 4.82
C LYS A 58 -5.10 -7.47 5.23
N GLY A 59 -4.42 -8.60 5.08
CA GLY A 59 -4.97 -9.93 5.35
C GLY A 59 -5.21 -10.18 6.83
N LYS A 60 -4.17 -9.99 7.65
CA LYS A 60 -4.17 -10.30 9.09
C LYS A 60 -4.87 -9.24 9.92
N PHE A 61 -4.56 -7.96 9.70
CA PHE A 61 -4.99 -6.86 10.57
C PHE A 61 -6.14 -6.03 9.99
N LYS A 62 -6.56 -6.32 8.75
CA LYS A 62 -7.62 -5.59 8.02
C LYS A 62 -7.34 -4.09 7.85
N ILE A 63 -6.08 -3.66 8.01
CA ILE A 63 -5.62 -2.30 7.71
C ILE A 63 -5.32 -2.18 6.21
N LYS A 64 -5.91 -1.18 5.57
CA LYS A 64 -5.85 -0.88 4.14
C LYS A 64 -5.40 0.56 3.92
N THR A 65 -5.04 0.88 2.68
CA THR A 65 -4.84 2.27 2.25
C THR A 65 -6.10 3.09 2.52
N GLY A 66 -5.93 4.29 3.08
CA GLY A 66 -7.04 5.17 3.47
C GLY A 66 -7.55 4.99 4.90
N ASN A 67 -7.18 3.90 5.59
CA ASN A 67 -7.41 3.82 7.04
C ASN A 67 -6.61 4.91 7.77
N ARG A 68 -6.98 5.19 9.02
CA ARG A 68 -6.33 6.21 9.85
C ARG A 68 -5.64 5.56 11.04
N ARG A 69 -4.43 6.02 11.34
CA ARG A 69 -3.69 5.70 12.56
C ARG A 69 -4.27 6.53 13.70
N TYR A 70 -5.10 5.89 14.51
CA TYR A 70 -5.41 6.39 15.85
C TYR A 70 -4.34 5.86 16.80
N VAL A 71 -3.96 6.66 17.80
CA VAL A 71 -2.72 6.58 18.60
C VAL A 71 -2.49 5.23 19.33
N HIS A 72 -3.37 4.24 19.19
CA HIS A 72 -3.27 2.91 19.80
C HIS A 72 -3.20 1.72 18.82
N VAL A 73 -2.61 1.88 17.63
CA VAL A 73 -2.16 0.70 16.87
C VAL A 73 -0.79 0.30 17.42
N PHE A 74 -0.79 -0.69 18.32
CA PHE A 74 0.41 -1.28 18.92
C PHE A 74 1.43 -1.64 17.83
N LEU A 75 2.50 -0.84 17.75
CA LEU A 75 3.76 -1.31 17.20
C LEU A 75 4.33 -2.19 18.30
N GLY A 76 4.41 -3.51 18.04
CA GLY A 76 5.03 -4.44 18.97
C GLY A 76 6.43 -3.96 19.32
N ASP A 77 6.74 -4.02 20.61
CA ASP A 77 8.10 -3.94 21.14
C ASP A 77 8.98 -5.06 20.57
#